data_AF-A0A5C5WPS6-F1
#
_entry.id   AF-A0A5C5WPS6-F1
#
_cell.length_a   1.000
_cell.length_b   1.000
_cell.length_c   1.000
_cell.angle_alpha   90.00
_cell.angle_beta   90.00
_cell.angle_gamma   90.00
#
_symmetry.space_group_name_H-M   'P 1'
#
loop_
_entity.id
_entity.type
_entity.pdbx_description
1 polymer ?
#
loop_
_entity_poly.entity_id
_entity_poly.type
_entity_poly.pdbx_seq_one_letter_code
_entity_poly.pdbx_strand_id
1 'polypeptide(L)'
;MSILNRPSDGLVSVLVALVRSSVMIGTMPKSKLLDICSPKSLGDGKQDMATKTLSRWIELGLFVTTEKGEVKVADEYRSALRKFDASAAAIAKAVRQVVLDPENNKNFWSDEENRSADFSRAASWVLAQNAHAFVPTSYSQVEPKTLEQAGTPDVILFQNDTRWSGFVSWATFLGIGRSDSGKASGGFIADPTPWVREPALELVPQKKDVPIQEFLEGLATLIPVIDGGHYRQEVESKLRSEKWRAPGSGMVSTSLSRALLRLQAGGELRFADRSDSDSRINLVGRDGRTVQSVTHVMRGHSK
;
A
#
# COMPACT_ATOMS: atom_id res chain seq x y z
N MET A 1 15.78 10.53 0.22
CA MET A 1 15.33 9.91 1.49
C MET A 1 13.94 9.30 1.28
N SER A 2 13.49 8.38 2.16
CA SER A 2 12.37 7.46 1.85
C SER A 2 11.17 7.55 2.82
N ILE A 3 10.26 6.57 2.89
CA ILE A 3 9.31 6.43 4.04
C ILE A 3 9.58 5.20 4.92
N LEU A 4 10.53 4.35 4.54
CA LEU A 4 10.83 3.11 5.25
C LEU A 4 11.90 3.27 6.34
N ASN A 5 12.69 4.34 6.32
CA ASN A 5 13.70 4.60 7.34
C ASN A 5 13.07 5.34 8.52
N ARG A 6 12.35 4.61 9.39
CA ARG A 6 11.60 5.17 10.54
C ARG A 6 12.36 6.25 11.34
N PRO A 7 13.64 6.06 11.75
CA PRO A 7 14.39 7.09 12.48
C PRO A 7 14.52 8.45 11.79
N SER A 8 14.41 8.47 10.45
CA SER A 8 14.56 9.67 9.62
C SER A 8 13.24 10.14 9.00
N ASP A 9 12.31 9.21 8.72
CA ASP A 9 11.13 9.48 7.88
C ASP A 9 9.82 9.53 8.66
N GLY A 10 9.83 9.07 9.93
CA GLY A 10 8.70 9.19 10.82
C GLY A 10 7.95 7.89 11.11
N LEU A 11 6.87 8.02 11.90
CA LEU A 11 6.05 6.92 12.37
C LEU A 11 4.59 7.10 11.96
N VAL A 12 3.90 6.00 11.67
CA VAL A 12 2.46 5.97 11.36
C VAL A 12 1.63 6.68 12.44
N SER A 13 1.85 6.37 13.70
CA SER A 13 1.07 6.92 14.83
C SER A 13 1.21 8.44 14.93
N VAL A 14 2.44 8.94 14.70
CA VAL A 14 2.75 10.37 14.69
C VAL A 14 2.08 11.05 13.50
N LEU A 15 2.13 10.45 12.31
CA LEU A 15 1.42 10.97 11.14
C LEU A 15 -0.08 11.09 11.41
N VAL A 16 -0.70 10.04 11.96
CA VAL A 16 -2.14 10.04 12.27
C VAL A 16 -2.49 11.18 13.23
N ALA A 17 -1.67 11.42 14.26
CA ALA A 17 -1.87 12.54 15.19
C ALA A 17 -1.74 13.90 14.50
N LEU A 18 -0.73 14.09 13.64
CA LEU A 18 -0.51 15.31 12.87
C LEU A 18 -1.69 15.62 11.93
N VAL A 19 -2.16 14.61 11.17
CA VAL A 19 -3.27 14.78 10.23
C VAL A 19 -4.55 15.12 10.98
N ARG A 20 -4.89 14.38 12.04
CA ARG A 20 -6.09 14.67 12.85
C ARG A 20 -6.07 16.08 13.41
N SER A 21 -4.97 16.47 14.04
CA SER A 21 -4.82 17.80 14.64
C SER A 21 -4.97 18.91 13.61
N SER A 22 -4.33 18.76 12.44
CA SER A 22 -4.45 19.74 11.34
C SER A 22 -5.84 19.79 10.72
N VAL A 23 -6.53 18.65 10.59
CA VAL A 23 -7.90 18.59 10.04
C VAL A 23 -8.91 19.28 10.98
N MET A 24 -8.84 18.97 12.28
CA MET A 24 -9.76 19.46 13.31
C MET A 24 -9.57 20.96 13.59
N ILE A 25 -8.33 21.40 13.81
CA ILE A 25 -8.03 22.79 14.19
C ILE A 25 -7.90 23.68 12.96
N GLY A 26 -7.44 23.13 11.82
CA GLY A 26 -7.19 23.86 10.59
C GLY A 26 -5.73 24.29 10.44
N THR A 27 -5.52 25.33 9.64
CA THR A 27 -4.20 25.91 9.38
C THR A 27 -3.62 26.50 10.67
N MET A 28 -2.36 26.19 10.98
CA MET A 28 -1.70 26.70 12.18
C MET A 28 -0.18 26.74 12.05
N PRO A 29 0.54 27.51 12.87
CA PRO A 29 2.00 27.49 12.90
C PRO A 29 2.57 26.09 13.11
N LYS A 30 3.69 25.77 12.43
CA LYS A 30 4.38 24.47 12.56
C LYS A 30 4.66 24.10 14.02
N SER A 31 5.15 25.05 14.81
CA SER A 31 5.43 24.86 16.23
C SER A 31 4.20 24.42 17.03
N LYS A 32 3.07 25.09 16.80
CA LYS A 32 1.80 24.77 17.47
C LYS A 32 1.32 23.35 17.13
N LEU A 33 1.41 22.94 15.86
CA LEU A 33 1.04 21.58 15.46
C LEU A 33 1.93 20.53 16.15
N LEU A 34 3.24 20.79 16.21
CA LEU A 34 4.19 19.90 16.87
C LEU A 34 3.96 19.83 18.39
N ASP A 35 3.68 20.96 19.04
CA ASP A 35 3.42 21.01 20.49
C ASP A 35 2.12 20.27 20.86
N ILE A 36 1.11 20.25 19.98
CA ILE A 36 -0.11 19.46 20.18
C ILE A 36 0.17 17.96 20.05
N CYS A 37 0.90 17.56 19.01
CA CYS A 37 1.10 16.14 18.68
C CYS A 37 2.22 15.48 19.49
N SER A 38 3.17 16.28 19.97
CA SER A 38 4.33 15.82 20.74
C SER A 38 4.77 16.92 21.73
N PRO A 39 4.00 17.14 22.81
CA PRO A 39 4.32 18.13 23.82
C PRO A 39 5.72 17.92 24.42
N LYS A 40 6.46 19.01 24.62
CA LYS A 40 7.81 18.98 25.25
C LYS A 40 7.82 18.33 26.63
N SER A 41 6.71 18.42 27.35
CA SER A 41 6.53 17.79 28.67
C SER A 41 6.57 16.25 28.67
N LEU A 42 6.47 15.61 27.49
CA LEU A 42 6.53 14.14 27.36
C LEU A 42 7.96 13.58 27.15
N GLY A 43 8.99 14.44 27.23
CA GLY A 43 10.42 14.09 27.28
C GLY A 43 11.22 14.35 25.99
N ASP A 44 12.54 14.45 26.17
CA ASP A 44 13.52 14.78 25.14
C ASP A 44 13.70 13.60 24.16
N GLY A 45 13.14 13.74 22.95
CA GLY A 45 13.29 12.75 21.86
C GLY A 45 12.01 12.50 21.05
N LYS A 46 10.82 12.74 21.62
CA LYS A 46 9.55 12.59 20.89
C LYS A 46 9.26 13.75 19.95
N GLN A 47 9.75 14.95 20.25
CA GLN A 47 9.52 16.12 19.41
C GLN A 47 10.32 16.08 18.10
N ASP A 48 11.53 15.49 18.12
CA ASP A 48 12.35 15.26 16.93
C ASP A 48 11.62 14.34 15.94
N MET A 49 11.04 13.22 16.42
CA MET A 49 10.27 12.31 15.58
C MET A 49 9.03 12.96 14.95
N ALA A 50 8.32 13.81 15.69
CA ALA A 50 7.19 14.57 15.14
C ALA A 50 7.66 15.56 14.05
N THR A 51 8.79 16.21 14.28
CA THR A 51 9.39 17.14 13.32
C THR A 51 9.81 16.43 12.03
N LYS A 52 10.52 15.30 12.15
CA LYS A 52 10.94 14.46 11.01
C LYS A 52 9.74 13.93 10.23
N THR A 53 8.74 13.41 10.92
CA THR A 53 7.48 12.95 10.30
C THR A 53 6.83 14.11 9.54
N LEU A 54 6.60 15.25 10.18
CA LEU A 54 5.94 16.38 9.52
C LEU A 54 6.73 16.87 8.29
N SER A 55 8.04 17.03 8.41
CA SER A 55 8.90 17.45 7.30
C SER A 55 8.84 16.46 6.13
N ARG A 56 8.88 15.15 6.40
CA ARG A 56 8.71 14.11 5.37
C ARG A 56 7.38 14.24 4.64
N TRP A 57 6.29 14.41 5.38
CA TRP A 57 4.96 14.45 4.78
C TRP A 57 4.62 15.81 4.16
N ILE A 58 5.38 16.87 4.45
CA ILE A 58 5.43 18.10 3.64
C ILE A 58 6.17 17.83 2.33
N GLU A 59 7.35 17.19 2.38
CA GLU A 59 8.14 16.84 1.19
C GLU A 59 7.33 15.96 0.22
N LEU A 60 6.53 15.03 0.72
CA LEU A 60 5.69 14.16 -0.11
C LEU A 60 4.38 14.81 -0.60
N GLY A 61 4.01 15.98 -0.07
CA GLY A 61 2.83 16.74 -0.51
C GLY A 61 1.54 16.51 0.28
N LEU A 62 1.52 15.67 1.32
CA LEU A 62 0.33 15.51 2.17
C LEU A 62 0.01 16.78 2.98
N PHE A 63 1.05 17.48 3.42
CA PHE A 63 0.97 18.78 4.07
C PHE A 63 1.59 19.85 3.19
N VAL A 64 1.08 21.08 3.31
CA VAL A 64 1.62 22.25 2.65
C VAL A 64 1.92 23.35 3.66
N THR A 65 2.98 24.11 3.39
CA THR A 65 3.32 25.31 4.14
C THR A 65 2.77 26.52 3.38
N THR A 66 2.01 27.37 4.07
CA THR A 66 1.49 28.63 3.54
C THR A 66 2.59 29.69 3.48
N GLU A 67 2.35 30.78 2.75
CA GLU A 67 3.25 31.94 2.70
C GLU A 67 3.58 32.52 4.08
N LYS A 68 2.68 32.35 5.06
CA LYS A 68 2.85 32.82 6.44
C LYS A 68 3.62 31.83 7.34
N GLY A 69 4.15 30.74 6.78
CA GLY A 69 4.86 29.70 7.54
C GLY A 69 3.94 28.78 8.35
N GLU A 70 2.63 28.84 8.13
CA GLU A 70 1.65 27.95 8.75
C GLU A 70 1.50 26.66 7.93
N VAL A 71 1.16 25.56 8.59
CA VAL A 71 1.01 24.24 7.98
C VAL A 71 -0.46 23.83 7.97
N LYS A 72 -0.89 23.22 6.86
CA LYS A 72 -2.20 22.56 6.73
C LYS A 72 -2.05 21.28 5.92
N VAL A 73 -2.99 20.35 6.06
CA VAL A 73 -3.18 19.27 5.07
C VAL A 73 -3.51 19.90 3.71
N ALA A 74 -2.94 19.37 2.63
CA ALA A 74 -3.19 19.82 1.28
C ALA A 74 -4.70 19.79 0.95
N ASP A 75 -5.18 20.79 0.21
CA ASP A 75 -6.62 20.98 -0.01
C ASP A 75 -7.27 19.79 -0.73
N GLU A 76 -6.50 19.10 -1.57
CA GLU A 76 -6.90 17.87 -2.29
C GLU A 76 -7.35 16.74 -1.35
N TYR A 77 -6.73 16.57 -0.18
CA TYR A 77 -7.09 15.53 0.80
C TYR A 77 -8.04 16.04 1.88
N ARG A 78 -8.03 17.35 2.14
CA ARG A 78 -8.66 17.94 3.33
C ARG A 78 -10.16 17.71 3.38
N SER A 79 -10.86 17.83 2.25
CA SER A 79 -12.32 17.66 2.19
C SER A 79 -12.73 16.22 2.55
N ALA A 80 -12.09 15.22 1.95
CA ALA A 80 -12.34 13.82 2.23
C ALA A 80 -12.00 13.48 3.69
N LEU A 81 -10.87 13.96 4.20
CA LEU A 81 -10.47 13.73 5.58
C LEU A 81 -11.47 14.34 6.57
N ARG A 82 -11.99 15.55 6.33
CA ARG A 82 -13.02 16.15 7.18
C ARG A 82 -14.32 15.37 7.16
N LYS A 83 -14.77 14.94 5.98
CA LYS A 83 -16.01 14.17 5.80
C LYS A 83 -16.02 12.89 6.63
N PHE A 84 -14.86 12.27 6.82
CA PHE A 84 -14.71 11.02 7.55
C PHE A 84 -13.97 11.19 8.89
N ASP A 85 -14.06 12.38 9.49
CA ASP A 85 -13.52 12.73 10.81
C ASP A 85 -12.04 12.31 11.03
N ALA A 86 -11.24 12.43 9.97
CA ALA A 86 -9.85 11.96 9.93
C ALA A 86 -9.68 10.56 10.56
N SER A 87 -10.61 9.66 10.25
CA SER A 87 -10.54 8.25 10.65
C SER A 87 -9.27 7.61 10.09
N ALA A 88 -8.77 6.55 10.75
CA ALA A 88 -7.56 5.87 10.30
C ALA A 88 -7.66 5.38 8.85
N ALA A 89 -8.85 4.93 8.43
CA ALA A 89 -9.11 4.51 7.06
C ALA A 89 -9.03 5.67 6.06
N ALA A 90 -9.62 6.83 6.40
CA ALA A 90 -9.55 8.02 5.54
C ALA A 90 -8.11 8.55 5.42
N ILE A 91 -7.35 8.54 6.52
CA ILE A 91 -5.91 8.89 6.50
C ILE A 91 -5.13 7.90 5.65
N ALA A 92 -5.34 6.59 5.83
CA ALA A 92 -4.70 5.58 5.01
C ALA A 92 -5.01 5.79 3.51
N LYS A 93 -6.25 6.13 3.15
CA LYS A 93 -6.63 6.47 1.76
C LYS A 93 -5.81 7.63 1.20
N ALA A 94 -5.75 8.76 1.92
CA ALA A 94 -4.96 9.92 1.51
C ALA A 94 -3.47 9.58 1.38
N VAL A 95 -2.93 8.81 2.34
CA VAL A 95 -1.53 8.39 2.31
C VAL A 95 -1.23 7.48 1.13
N ARG A 96 -2.12 6.54 0.76
CA ARG A 96 -1.93 5.70 -0.43
C ARG A 96 -1.82 6.55 -1.70
N GLN A 97 -2.66 7.58 -1.84
CA GLN A 97 -2.60 8.49 -2.98
C GLN A 97 -1.25 9.21 -3.06
N VAL A 98 -0.80 9.79 -1.94
CA VAL A 98 0.50 10.45 -1.85
C VAL A 98 1.65 9.49 -2.16
N VAL A 99 1.67 8.32 -1.54
CA VAL A 99 2.77 7.35 -1.67
C VAL A 99 2.86 6.77 -3.08
N LEU A 100 1.74 6.60 -3.77
CA LEU A 100 1.70 6.06 -5.13
C LEU A 100 1.81 7.13 -6.23
N ASP A 101 1.80 8.41 -5.86
CA ASP A 101 1.91 9.51 -6.80
C ASP A 101 3.17 9.36 -7.68
N PRO A 102 3.06 9.47 -9.02
CA PRO A 102 4.21 9.36 -9.92
C PRO A 102 5.39 10.28 -9.56
N GLU A 103 5.14 11.49 -9.07
CA GLU A 103 6.19 12.43 -8.67
C GLU A 103 6.95 11.96 -7.43
N ASN A 104 6.30 11.20 -6.55
CA ASN A 104 6.94 10.57 -5.40
C ASN A 104 7.66 9.25 -5.75
N ASN A 105 7.51 8.77 -6.98
CA ASN A 105 8.10 7.52 -7.46
C ASN A 105 9.02 7.69 -8.68
N LYS A 106 9.21 8.92 -9.17
CA LYS A 106 9.99 9.25 -10.38
C LYS A 106 11.38 8.61 -10.41
N ASN A 107 12.09 8.63 -9.28
CA ASN A 107 13.42 8.04 -9.13
C ASN A 107 13.32 6.58 -8.67
N PHE A 108 12.59 5.74 -9.42
CA PHE A 108 12.10 4.44 -8.95
C PHE A 108 13.17 3.42 -8.59
N TRP A 109 14.39 3.50 -9.14
CA TRP A 109 15.50 2.61 -8.78
C TRP A 109 16.68 3.32 -8.12
N SER A 110 16.55 4.63 -7.84
CA SER A 110 17.60 5.41 -7.20
C SER A 110 17.66 5.13 -5.70
N ASP A 111 18.87 5.19 -5.13
CA ASP A 111 19.08 5.22 -3.68
C ASP A 111 18.86 6.62 -3.08
N GLU A 112 19.05 7.66 -3.89
CA GLU A 112 18.88 9.06 -3.51
C GLU A 112 17.59 9.65 -4.06
N GLU A 113 17.02 10.63 -3.34
CA GLU A 113 15.80 11.35 -3.75
C GLU A 113 14.65 10.46 -4.25
N ASN A 114 14.56 9.25 -3.71
CA ASN A 114 13.59 8.25 -4.13
C ASN A 114 12.24 8.36 -3.40
N ARG A 115 12.06 9.34 -2.51
CA ARG A 115 10.80 9.78 -1.88
C ARG A 115 9.95 8.62 -1.32
N SER A 116 9.02 8.05 -2.08
CA SER A 116 8.24 6.87 -1.65
C SER A 116 8.45 5.65 -2.52
N ALA A 117 9.33 5.72 -3.53
CA ALA A 117 9.62 4.63 -4.45
C ALA A 117 10.08 3.36 -3.76
N ASP A 118 10.84 3.45 -2.67
CA ASP A 118 11.29 2.25 -1.95
C ASP A 118 10.13 1.47 -1.32
N PHE A 119 9.11 2.18 -0.84
CA PHE A 119 7.86 1.57 -0.39
C PHE A 119 7.13 0.93 -1.56
N SER A 120 7.00 1.62 -2.70
CA SER A 120 6.30 1.07 -3.88
C SER A 120 7.01 -0.16 -4.46
N ARG A 121 8.34 -0.17 -4.49
CA ARG A 121 9.16 -1.34 -4.84
C ARG A 121 8.90 -2.50 -3.88
N ALA A 122 9.02 -2.24 -2.58
CA ALA A 122 8.81 -3.22 -1.53
C ALA A 122 7.38 -3.81 -1.57
N ALA A 123 6.37 -2.96 -1.71
CA ALA A 123 4.96 -3.35 -1.82
C ALA A 123 4.72 -4.26 -3.03
N SER A 124 5.22 -3.83 -4.20
CA SER A 124 5.12 -4.59 -5.43
C SER A 124 5.72 -5.98 -5.30
N TRP A 125 6.93 -6.08 -4.76
CA TRP A 125 7.62 -7.35 -4.57
C TRP A 125 6.95 -8.26 -3.54
N VAL A 126 6.53 -7.71 -2.39
CA VAL A 126 5.87 -8.51 -1.34
C VAL A 126 4.53 -9.07 -1.83
N LEU A 127 3.76 -8.27 -2.56
CA LEU A 127 2.51 -8.72 -3.19
C LEU A 127 2.76 -9.75 -4.30
N ALA A 128 3.99 -9.86 -4.82
CA ALA A 128 4.38 -10.84 -5.85
C ALA A 128 4.71 -12.20 -5.27
N GLN A 129 4.94 -12.28 -3.97
CA GLN A 129 5.26 -13.55 -3.31
C GLN A 129 4.00 -14.38 -3.11
N ASN A 130 4.19 -15.68 -2.91
CA ASN A 130 3.09 -16.57 -2.54
C ASN A 130 2.58 -16.19 -1.14
N ALA A 131 1.42 -15.53 -1.08
CA ALA A 131 0.82 -15.01 0.14
C ALA A 131 0.45 -16.10 1.16
N HIS A 132 0.43 -17.38 0.75
CA HIS A 132 0.18 -18.53 1.62
C HIS A 132 1.44 -19.18 2.19
N ALA A 133 2.61 -18.89 1.64
CA ALA A 133 3.87 -19.53 2.02
C ALA A 133 4.92 -18.52 2.51
N PHE A 134 4.92 -17.29 1.99
CA PHE A 134 5.84 -16.24 2.39
C PHE A 134 5.23 -15.40 3.51
N VAL A 135 5.57 -15.76 4.76
CA VAL A 135 5.06 -15.11 5.98
C VAL A 135 6.24 -14.71 6.88
N PRO A 136 7.11 -13.79 6.42
CA PRO A 136 8.35 -13.46 7.12
C PRO A 136 8.10 -12.77 8.46
N THR A 137 8.83 -13.16 9.50
CA THR A 137 8.81 -12.51 10.82
C THR A 137 9.92 -11.47 11.00
N SER A 138 10.97 -11.53 10.19
CA SER A 138 12.16 -10.67 10.26
C SER A 138 12.82 -10.48 8.89
N TYR A 139 13.72 -9.49 8.78
CA TYR A 139 14.44 -9.24 7.53
C TYR A 139 15.37 -10.41 7.16
N SER A 140 15.90 -11.17 8.13
CA SER A 140 16.72 -12.36 7.86
C SER A 140 16.02 -13.45 7.04
N GLN A 141 14.67 -13.44 6.98
CA GLN A 141 13.89 -14.33 6.11
C GLN A 141 13.55 -13.70 4.75
N VAL A 142 13.62 -12.37 4.67
CA VAL A 142 13.35 -11.58 3.47
C VAL A 142 14.61 -11.49 2.61
N GLU A 143 15.76 -11.19 3.22
CA GLU A 143 17.03 -10.92 2.56
C GLU A 143 17.46 -12.04 1.60
N PRO A 144 17.54 -13.32 2.03
CA PRO A 144 17.97 -14.40 1.14
C PRO A 144 17.06 -14.51 -0.09
N LYS A 145 15.76 -14.30 0.09
CA LYS A 145 14.77 -14.37 -0.98
C LYS A 145 14.88 -13.20 -1.94
N THR A 146 15.11 -11.99 -1.42
CA THR A 146 15.33 -10.81 -2.27
C THR A 146 16.61 -10.96 -3.09
N LEU A 147 17.71 -11.42 -2.49
CA LEU A 147 18.99 -11.63 -3.17
C LEU A 147 18.91 -12.75 -4.22
N GLU A 148 18.19 -13.83 -3.91
CA GLU A 148 17.97 -14.92 -4.87
C GLU A 148 17.18 -14.45 -6.09
N GLN A 149 16.15 -13.61 -5.89
CA GLN A 149 15.24 -13.17 -6.95
C GLN A 149 15.73 -11.94 -7.73
N ALA A 150 16.57 -11.09 -7.13
CA ALA A 150 17.09 -9.89 -7.77
C ALA A 150 17.93 -10.23 -9.01
N GLY A 151 17.64 -9.57 -10.14
CA GLY A 151 18.40 -9.73 -11.39
C GLY A 151 19.87 -9.39 -11.22
N THR A 152 20.16 -8.23 -10.61
CA THR A 152 21.50 -7.70 -10.39
C THR A 152 21.65 -7.17 -8.95
N PRO A 153 22.89 -6.97 -8.45
CA PRO A 153 23.13 -6.38 -7.14
C PRO A 153 22.50 -4.98 -6.95
N ASP A 154 22.28 -4.25 -8.05
CA ASP A 154 21.71 -2.90 -8.04
C ASP A 154 20.18 -2.90 -7.84
N VAL A 155 19.53 -4.06 -7.92
CA VAL A 155 18.09 -4.23 -7.69
C VAL A 155 17.85 -4.39 -6.19
N ILE A 156 17.77 -3.26 -5.49
CA ILE A 156 17.55 -3.20 -4.04
C ILE A 156 16.06 -3.12 -3.72
N LEU A 157 15.51 -4.23 -3.21
CA LEU A 157 14.11 -4.35 -2.76
C LEU A 157 13.95 -4.00 -1.27
N PHE A 158 14.88 -4.45 -0.44
CA PHE A 158 15.01 -4.14 0.98
C PHE A 158 16.49 -4.05 1.34
N GLN A 159 16.85 -3.19 2.31
CA GLN A 159 18.25 -2.96 2.69
C GLN A 159 18.61 -3.54 4.07
N ASN A 160 17.69 -3.55 5.03
CA ASN A 160 17.96 -3.94 6.42
C ASN A 160 16.67 -4.12 7.25
N ASP A 161 16.84 -4.59 8.49
CA ASP A 161 15.78 -4.74 9.49
C ASP A 161 15.00 -3.45 9.79
N THR A 162 15.66 -2.28 9.75
CA THR A 162 14.99 -1.00 10.00
C THR A 162 13.98 -0.70 8.90
N ARG A 163 14.37 -0.88 7.63
CA ARG A 163 13.47 -0.69 6.48
C ARG A 163 12.38 -1.76 6.42
N TRP A 164 12.70 -3.01 6.72
CA TRP A 164 11.70 -4.07 6.81
C TRP A 164 10.64 -3.74 7.88
N SER A 165 11.08 -3.35 9.08
CA SER A 165 10.17 -2.95 10.16
C SER A 165 9.34 -1.72 9.77
N GLY A 166 9.96 -0.74 9.12
CA GLY A 166 9.28 0.41 8.52
C GLY A 166 8.19 0.00 7.55
N PHE A 167 8.51 -0.91 6.63
CA PHE A 167 7.58 -1.45 5.65
C PHE A 167 6.42 -2.16 6.33
N VAL A 168 6.67 -3.10 7.25
CA VAL A 168 5.60 -3.81 7.97
C VAL A 168 4.63 -2.84 8.65
N SER A 169 5.15 -1.75 9.24
CA SER A 169 4.33 -0.67 9.82
C SER A 169 3.39 -0.03 8.80
N TRP A 170 3.97 0.48 7.71
CA TRP A 170 3.25 1.24 6.70
C TRP A 170 2.33 0.33 5.91
N ALA A 171 2.81 -0.84 5.50
CA ALA A 171 2.06 -1.86 4.80
C ALA A 171 0.83 -2.34 5.60
N THR A 172 0.95 -2.48 6.92
CA THR A 172 -0.20 -2.81 7.78
C THR A 172 -1.20 -1.66 7.85
N PHE A 173 -0.73 -0.43 8.07
CA PHE A 173 -1.59 0.76 8.13
C PHE A 173 -2.30 1.04 6.80
N LEU A 174 -1.58 0.88 5.69
CA LEU A 174 -2.09 1.07 4.33
C LEU A 174 -2.83 -0.16 3.81
N GLY A 175 -2.93 -1.25 4.57
CA GLY A 175 -3.75 -2.40 4.22
C GLY A 175 -3.21 -3.27 3.06
N ILE A 176 -1.88 -3.33 2.88
CA ILE A 176 -1.20 -4.33 2.03
C ILE A 176 -1.25 -5.71 2.68
N GLY A 177 -1.21 -5.75 4.00
CA GLY A 177 -1.09 -6.99 4.74
C GLY A 177 -1.34 -6.80 6.22
N ARG A 178 -1.08 -7.88 6.97
CA ARG A 178 -1.35 -7.96 8.40
C ARG A 178 -0.39 -8.92 9.07
N SER A 179 -0.31 -8.83 10.39
CA SER A 179 0.33 -9.86 11.20
C SER A 179 -0.53 -11.13 11.28
N ASP A 180 0.11 -12.29 11.16
CA ASP A 180 -0.50 -13.62 11.31
C ASP A 180 -1.12 -13.88 12.69
N SER A 181 -0.52 -13.32 13.74
CA SER A 181 -0.85 -13.51 15.15
C SER A 181 -1.56 -12.30 15.75
N GLY A 182 -1.80 -11.27 14.94
CA GLY A 182 -2.31 -9.97 15.39
C GLY A 182 -1.31 -9.15 16.22
N LYS A 183 -0.10 -9.68 16.47
CA LYS A 183 0.98 -9.00 17.20
C LYS A 183 2.01 -8.40 16.26
N ALA A 184 2.68 -7.33 16.66
CA ALA A 184 3.72 -6.71 15.83
C ALA A 184 4.92 -7.64 15.51
N SER A 185 5.17 -8.65 16.35
CA SER A 185 6.21 -9.68 16.16
C SER A 185 5.76 -10.89 15.34
N GLY A 186 4.51 -10.90 14.87
CA GLY A 186 3.98 -11.97 14.03
C GLY A 186 4.52 -11.91 12.61
N GLY A 187 4.39 -13.00 11.89
CA GLY A 187 4.76 -13.06 10.48
C GLY A 187 3.87 -12.16 9.63
N PHE A 188 4.48 -11.46 8.68
CA PHE A 188 3.77 -10.55 7.79
C PHE A 188 3.08 -11.33 6.67
N ILE A 189 1.75 -11.28 6.64
CA ILE A 189 0.93 -11.90 5.61
C ILE A 189 0.48 -10.82 4.62
N ALA A 190 0.86 -10.98 3.34
CA ALA A 190 0.29 -10.21 2.25
C ALA A 190 -1.23 -10.49 2.13
N ASP A 191 -2.03 -9.46 2.32
CA ASP A 191 -3.50 -9.48 2.23
C ASP A 191 -3.98 -8.06 1.88
N PRO A 192 -3.95 -7.70 0.58
CA PRO A 192 -4.30 -6.36 0.15
C PRO A 192 -5.81 -6.08 0.18
N THR A 193 -6.63 -6.93 0.80
CA THR A 193 -8.11 -6.76 0.86
C THR A 193 -8.51 -5.34 1.29
N PRO A 194 -7.96 -4.74 2.37
CA PRO A 194 -8.35 -3.39 2.77
C PRO A 194 -7.90 -2.29 1.81
N TRP A 195 -6.89 -2.54 0.97
CA TRP A 195 -6.46 -1.61 -0.08
C TRP A 195 -7.32 -1.76 -1.33
N VAL A 196 -7.57 -2.99 -1.77
CA VAL A 196 -8.32 -3.33 -2.99
C VAL A 196 -9.80 -3.00 -2.86
N ARG A 197 -10.39 -3.13 -1.67
CA ARG A 197 -11.83 -2.99 -1.42
C ARG A 197 -12.46 -1.79 -2.11
N GLU A 198 -12.02 -0.58 -1.79
CA GLU A 198 -12.68 0.64 -2.25
C GLU A 198 -12.50 0.85 -3.76
N PRO A 199 -11.27 0.78 -4.33
CA PRO A 199 -11.07 0.81 -5.78
C PRO A 199 -11.88 -0.25 -6.53
N ALA A 200 -11.93 -1.49 -6.02
CA ALA A 200 -12.72 -2.56 -6.64
C ALA A 200 -14.23 -2.23 -6.65
N LEU A 201 -14.74 -1.63 -5.57
CA LEU A 201 -16.13 -1.22 -5.47
C LEU A 201 -16.43 0.04 -6.30
N GLU A 202 -15.47 0.93 -6.52
CA GLU A 202 -15.60 2.10 -7.41
C GLU A 202 -15.67 1.66 -8.88
N LEU A 203 -14.89 0.64 -9.27
CA LEU A 203 -14.85 0.09 -10.63
C LEU A 203 -16.07 -0.76 -11.01
N VAL A 204 -16.90 -1.16 -10.04
CA VAL A 204 -18.06 -2.02 -10.28
C VAL A 204 -19.35 -1.26 -9.95
N PRO A 205 -20.01 -0.66 -10.96
CA PRO A 205 -21.25 0.07 -10.77
C PRO A 205 -22.36 -0.82 -10.22
N GLN A 206 -23.35 -0.19 -9.58
CA GLN A 206 -24.56 -0.88 -9.17
C GLN A 206 -25.30 -1.43 -10.39
N LYS A 207 -25.76 -2.70 -10.31
CA LYS A 207 -26.58 -3.38 -11.35
C LYS A 207 -25.91 -3.53 -12.73
N LYS A 208 -24.58 -3.40 -12.83
CA LYS A 208 -23.84 -3.65 -14.06
C LYS A 208 -22.75 -4.69 -13.81
N ASP A 209 -22.56 -5.54 -14.80
CA ASP A 209 -21.46 -6.50 -14.83
C ASP A 209 -20.29 -5.89 -15.57
N VAL A 210 -19.09 -6.08 -15.04
CA VAL A 210 -17.85 -5.57 -15.62
C VAL A 210 -17.02 -6.77 -16.07
N PRO A 211 -16.57 -6.82 -17.34
CA PRO A 211 -15.61 -7.83 -17.79
C PRO A 211 -14.39 -7.89 -16.88
N ILE A 212 -13.91 -9.09 -16.57
CA ILE A 212 -12.83 -9.28 -15.61
C ILE A 212 -11.54 -8.56 -16.03
N GLN A 213 -11.27 -8.50 -17.33
CA GLN A 213 -10.08 -7.82 -17.84
C GLN A 213 -10.15 -6.30 -17.63
N GLU A 214 -11.27 -5.66 -17.99
CA GLU A 214 -11.52 -4.23 -17.74
C GLU A 214 -11.42 -3.91 -16.24
N PHE A 215 -11.98 -4.77 -15.39
CA PHE A 215 -11.89 -4.62 -13.94
C PHE A 215 -10.45 -4.68 -13.42
N LEU A 216 -9.64 -5.64 -13.89
CA LEU A 216 -8.26 -5.79 -13.45
C LEU A 216 -7.35 -4.66 -13.97
N GLU A 217 -7.55 -4.21 -15.21
CA GLU A 217 -6.84 -3.07 -15.79
C GLU A 217 -7.15 -1.77 -15.04
N GLY A 218 -8.43 -1.54 -14.70
CA GLY A 218 -8.84 -0.43 -13.86
C GLY A 218 -8.22 -0.51 -12.46
N LEU A 219 -8.18 -1.71 -11.87
CA LEU A 219 -7.61 -1.91 -10.53
C LEU A 219 -6.09 -1.68 -10.52
N ALA A 220 -5.39 -2.15 -11.55
CA ALA A 220 -3.95 -1.92 -11.76
C ALA A 220 -3.62 -0.43 -11.91
N THR A 221 -4.51 0.33 -12.56
CA THR A 221 -4.38 1.78 -12.71
C THR A 221 -4.52 2.49 -11.35
N LEU A 222 -5.51 2.09 -10.54
CA LEU A 222 -5.75 2.71 -9.22
C LEU A 222 -4.77 2.22 -8.15
N ILE A 223 -4.18 1.03 -8.32
CA ILE A 223 -3.23 0.42 -7.38
C ILE A 223 -2.02 -0.09 -8.18
N PRO A 224 -1.06 0.78 -8.53
CA PRO A 224 0.10 0.44 -9.34
C PRO A 224 1.02 -0.70 -8.88
N VAL A 225 0.87 -1.15 -7.63
CA VAL A 225 1.74 -2.16 -6.99
C VAL A 225 1.15 -3.58 -7.01
N ILE A 226 -0.06 -3.77 -7.57
CA ILE A 226 -0.66 -5.10 -7.79
C ILE A 226 -0.45 -5.59 -9.21
N ASP A 227 -0.90 -6.81 -9.51
CA ASP A 227 -0.89 -7.42 -10.85
C ASP A 227 -1.30 -6.45 -11.96
N GLY A 228 -0.46 -6.31 -12.98
CA GLY A 228 -0.68 -5.40 -14.12
C GLY A 228 -0.39 -3.92 -13.85
N GLY A 229 -0.18 -3.51 -12.60
CA GLY A 229 0.17 -2.14 -12.25
C GLY A 229 1.58 -1.77 -12.68
N HIS A 230 1.84 -0.49 -12.96
CA HIS A 230 3.12 -0.08 -13.56
C HIS A 230 4.31 -0.29 -12.63
N TYR A 231 4.21 0.08 -11.35
CA TYR A 231 5.29 -0.19 -10.37
C TYR A 231 5.51 -1.70 -10.18
N ARG A 232 4.44 -2.49 -10.27
CA ARG A 232 4.54 -3.94 -10.20
C ARG A 232 5.31 -4.51 -11.38
N GLN A 233 4.97 -4.10 -12.60
CA GLN A 233 5.65 -4.52 -13.83
C GLN A 233 7.13 -4.10 -13.83
N GLU A 234 7.44 -2.89 -13.34
CA GLU A 234 8.82 -2.44 -13.18
C GLU A 234 9.63 -3.40 -12.29
N VAL A 235 9.09 -3.75 -11.12
CA VAL A 235 9.75 -4.71 -10.22
C VAL A 235 9.89 -6.08 -10.87
N GLU A 236 8.81 -6.63 -11.44
CA GLU A 236 8.82 -7.96 -12.06
C GLU A 236 9.86 -8.06 -13.20
N SER A 237 10.03 -6.99 -13.98
CA SER A 237 11.03 -6.93 -15.06
C SER A 237 12.49 -7.03 -14.58
N LYS A 238 12.73 -6.77 -13.29
CA LYS A 238 14.05 -6.85 -12.65
C LYS A 238 14.28 -8.16 -11.88
N LEU A 239 13.28 -9.05 -11.82
CA LEU A 239 13.41 -10.33 -11.14
C LEU A 239 13.91 -11.41 -12.11
N ARG A 240 14.70 -12.36 -11.58
CA ARG A 240 15.18 -13.53 -12.33
C ARG A 240 14.04 -14.51 -12.57
N SER A 241 13.74 -14.80 -13.83
CA SER A 241 12.71 -15.76 -14.25
C SER A 241 12.89 -17.17 -13.69
N GLU A 242 14.13 -17.56 -13.35
CA GLU A 242 14.45 -18.88 -12.81
C GLU A 242 14.12 -18.98 -11.32
N LYS A 243 14.06 -17.84 -10.61
CA LYS A 243 13.95 -17.72 -9.15
C LYS A 243 12.64 -17.12 -8.68
N TRP A 244 11.99 -16.35 -9.54
CA TRP A 244 10.65 -15.86 -9.37
C TRP A 244 9.84 -16.19 -10.62
N ARG A 245 8.66 -16.76 -10.43
CA ARG A 245 7.74 -17.09 -11.53
C ARG A 245 6.54 -16.17 -11.44
N ALA A 246 6.27 -15.47 -12.53
CA ALA A 246 5.01 -14.75 -12.70
C ALA A 246 3.83 -15.72 -12.59
N PRO A 247 2.63 -15.22 -12.23
CA PRO A 247 1.40 -15.99 -12.38
C PRO A 247 1.30 -16.59 -13.78
N GLY A 248 0.74 -17.80 -13.89
CA GLY A 248 0.51 -18.42 -15.20
C GLY A 248 -0.40 -17.56 -16.06
N SER A 249 -0.35 -17.76 -17.39
CA SER A 249 -1.26 -17.05 -18.31
C SER A 249 -2.71 -17.24 -17.88
N GLY A 250 -3.47 -16.14 -17.81
CA GLY A 250 -4.83 -16.14 -17.33
C GLY A 250 -4.97 -16.34 -15.81
N MET A 251 -3.93 -16.13 -15.01
CA MET A 251 -3.97 -16.18 -13.54
C MET A 251 -3.54 -14.84 -12.95
N VAL A 252 -4.09 -14.50 -11.78
CA VAL A 252 -3.60 -13.40 -10.95
C VAL A 252 -2.83 -13.94 -9.75
N SER A 253 -1.99 -13.13 -9.13
CA SER A 253 -1.19 -13.49 -7.97
C SER A 253 -2.05 -14.03 -6.81
N THR A 254 -1.44 -14.83 -5.95
CA THR A 254 -2.12 -15.36 -4.74
C THR A 254 -2.58 -14.24 -3.78
N SER A 255 -1.90 -13.09 -3.77
CA SER A 255 -2.25 -11.95 -2.90
C SER A 255 -3.51 -11.24 -3.42
N LEU A 256 -3.59 -10.98 -4.73
CA LEU A 256 -4.78 -10.38 -5.34
C LEU A 256 -5.96 -11.36 -5.38
N SER A 257 -5.71 -12.64 -5.71
CA SER A 257 -6.72 -13.71 -5.63
C SER A 257 -7.35 -13.77 -4.24
N ARG A 258 -6.53 -13.75 -3.19
CA ARG A 258 -7.01 -13.73 -1.80
C ARG A 258 -7.89 -12.52 -1.53
N ALA A 259 -7.49 -11.32 -1.97
CA ALA A 259 -8.28 -10.11 -1.75
C ALA A 259 -9.66 -10.20 -2.43
N LEU A 260 -9.69 -10.60 -3.71
CA LEU A 260 -10.93 -10.75 -4.47
C LEU A 260 -11.86 -11.81 -3.89
N LEU A 261 -11.33 -12.98 -3.52
CA LEU A 261 -12.09 -14.05 -2.87
C LEU A 261 -12.64 -13.61 -1.50
N ARG A 262 -11.90 -12.78 -0.75
CA ARG A 262 -12.38 -12.24 0.54
C ARG A 262 -13.50 -11.22 0.34
N LEU A 263 -13.42 -10.36 -0.67
CA LEU A 263 -14.50 -9.43 -1.02
C LEU A 263 -15.76 -10.18 -1.47
N GLN A 264 -15.61 -11.27 -2.22
CA GLN A 264 -16.73 -12.14 -2.58
C GLN A 264 -17.34 -12.83 -1.36
N ALA A 265 -16.51 -13.43 -0.50
CA ALA A 265 -16.97 -14.08 0.73
C ALA A 265 -17.65 -13.09 1.69
N GLY A 266 -17.21 -11.83 1.69
CA GLY A 266 -17.85 -10.73 2.42
C GLY A 266 -19.16 -10.23 1.80
N GLY A 267 -19.53 -10.73 0.61
CA GLY A 267 -20.71 -10.28 -0.13
C GLY A 267 -20.57 -8.89 -0.74
N GLU A 268 -19.35 -8.36 -0.84
CA GLU A 268 -19.06 -7.05 -1.42
C GLU A 268 -18.97 -7.13 -2.96
N LEU A 269 -18.45 -8.26 -3.47
CA LEU A 269 -18.37 -8.58 -4.90
C LEU A 269 -19.05 -9.93 -5.19
N ARG A 270 -19.38 -10.15 -6.46
CA ARG A 270 -19.75 -11.46 -7.01
C ARG A 270 -19.02 -11.68 -8.33
N PHE A 271 -18.77 -12.93 -8.65
CA PHE A 271 -18.08 -13.34 -9.87
C PHE A 271 -18.94 -14.31 -10.67
N ALA A 272 -18.90 -14.17 -11.98
CA ALA A 272 -19.55 -15.09 -12.92
C ALA A 272 -18.53 -15.70 -13.88
N ASP A 273 -18.74 -16.95 -14.26
CA ASP A 273 -18.02 -17.65 -15.33
C ASP A 273 -19.00 -17.92 -16.46
N ARG A 274 -18.89 -17.16 -17.54
CA ARG A 274 -19.77 -17.26 -18.71
C ARG A 274 -19.03 -17.96 -19.84
N SER A 275 -19.72 -18.84 -20.54
CA SER A 275 -19.15 -19.66 -21.62
C SER A 275 -18.82 -18.88 -22.89
N ASP A 276 -19.40 -17.69 -23.06
CA ASP A 276 -19.32 -16.83 -24.24
C ASP A 276 -18.31 -15.67 -24.11
N SER A 277 -17.51 -15.64 -23.03
CA SER A 277 -16.50 -14.60 -22.81
C SER A 277 -15.16 -14.98 -23.43
N ASP A 278 -14.61 -14.08 -24.26
CA ASP A 278 -13.27 -14.20 -24.83
C ASP A 278 -12.15 -14.06 -23.78
N SER A 279 -12.46 -13.52 -22.60
CA SER A 279 -11.52 -13.34 -21.50
C SER A 279 -11.95 -14.10 -20.24
N ARG A 280 -11.03 -14.88 -19.68
CA ARG A 280 -11.19 -15.64 -18.43
C ARG A 280 -9.93 -15.51 -17.59
N ILE A 281 -10.10 -15.26 -16.30
CA ILE A 281 -9.03 -15.26 -15.30
C ILE A 281 -9.31 -16.30 -14.22
N ASN A 282 -8.26 -16.96 -13.74
CA ASN A 282 -8.30 -17.89 -12.63
C ASN A 282 -7.79 -17.20 -11.36
N LEU A 283 -8.65 -17.19 -10.33
CA LEU A 283 -8.26 -16.87 -8.97
C LEU A 283 -7.61 -18.12 -8.35
N VAL A 284 -6.42 -17.95 -7.77
CA VAL A 284 -5.61 -19.05 -7.26
C VAL A 284 -5.48 -19.00 -5.73
N GLY A 285 -5.39 -20.18 -5.12
CA GLY A 285 -5.24 -20.37 -3.69
C GLY A 285 -3.86 -20.89 -3.31
N ARG A 286 -3.83 -21.75 -2.27
CA ARG A 286 -2.60 -22.44 -1.85
C ARG A 286 -2.04 -23.27 -3.00
N ASP A 287 -0.72 -23.28 -3.08
CA ASP A 287 0.05 -24.07 -4.06
C ASP A 287 -0.32 -23.78 -5.53
N GLY A 288 -0.85 -22.59 -5.82
CA GLY A 288 -1.25 -22.19 -7.17
C GLY A 288 -2.49 -22.91 -7.70
N ARG A 289 -3.23 -23.62 -6.85
CA ARG A 289 -4.47 -24.31 -7.26
C ARG A 289 -5.52 -23.28 -7.66
N THR A 290 -6.15 -23.47 -8.82
CA THR A 290 -7.29 -22.65 -9.23
C THR A 290 -8.44 -22.90 -8.27
N VAL A 291 -8.96 -21.83 -7.69
CA VAL A 291 -10.11 -21.84 -6.78
C VAL A 291 -11.38 -21.54 -7.56
N GLN A 292 -11.33 -20.55 -8.46
CA GLN A 292 -12.47 -20.11 -9.22
C GLN A 292 -12.02 -19.46 -10.53
N SER A 293 -12.70 -19.78 -11.63
CA SER A 293 -12.60 -19.06 -12.89
C SER A 293 -13.61 -17.91 -12.94
N VAL A 294 -13.20 -16.77 -13.49
CA VAL A 294 -13.97 -15.53 -13.50
C VAL A 294 -13.88 -14.89 -14.87
N THR A 295 -15.03 -14.47 -15.39
CA THR A 295 -15.17 -13.71 -16.64
C THR A 295 -15.76 -12.33 -16.39
N HIS A 296 -16.58 -12.18 -15.35
CA HIS A 296 -17.24 -10.93 -15.01
C HIS A 296 -17.28 -10.71 -13.49
N VAL A 297 -17.22 -9.44 -13.10
CA VAL A 297 -17.34 -8.97 -11.72
C VAL A 297 -18.62 -8.14 -11.57
N MET A 298 -19.32 -8.34 -10.47
CA MET A 298 -20.56 -7.64 -10.15
C MET A 298 -20.54 -7.15 -8.71
N ARG A 299 -21.34 -6.13 -8.41
CA ARG A 299 -21.58 -5.72 -7.02
C ARG A 299 -22.28 -6.86 -6.27
N GLY A 300 -21.81 -7.17 -5.07
CA GLY A 300 -22.58 -8.00 -4.17
C GLY A 300 -23.83 -7.27 -3.67
N HIS A 301 -24.82 -8.03 -3.20
CA HIS A 301 -26.01 -7.41 -2.60
C HIS A 301 -25.62 -7.02 -1.17
N SER A 302 -25.73 -5.74 -0.83
CA SER A 302 -25.60 -5.32 0.57
C SER A 302 -26.56 -6.16 1.39
N LYS A 303 -26.04 -6.83 2.43
CA LYS A 303 -26.89 -7.26 3.53
C LYS A 303 -27.44 -6.04 4.26
#